data_AF-A0A1I9YRV4-F1
#
_entry.id   AF-A0A1I9YRV4-F1
#
_cell.length_a   1.000
_cell.length_b   1.000
_cell.length_c   1.000
_cell.angle_alpha   90.00
_cell.angle_beta   90.00
_cell.angle_gamma   90.00
#
_symmetry.space_group_name_H-M   'P 1'
#
loop_
_entity.id
_entity.type
_entity.pdbx_description
1 polymer ?
#
loop_
_entity_poly.entity_id
_entity_poly.type
_entity_poly.pdbx_seq_one_letter_code
_entity_poly.pdbx_strand_id
1 'polypeptide(L)'
;MTPERFHQIVAAYGADARRWPEREREAAQAWARAHRVEADAALSDAAGLDAWLAADRLEPPSLELQRRIIDGAPSRRPTARWRLWWSGAAVAGVGLLGGVAGAFAVSFFVLTENAPVVHEASYLTSSFGGTPADWSGE
;
A
#
# COMPACT_ATOMS: atom_id res chain seq x y z
N MET A 1 4.81 10.61 44.09
CA MET A 1 4.12 11.89 43.88
C MET A 1 3.72 12.45 45.24
N THR A 2 3.69 13.77 45.42
CA THR A 2 3.14 14.37 46.64
C THR A 2 1.61 14.39 46.59
N PRO A 3 0.91 14.36 47.74
CA PRO A 3 -0.55 14.47 47.80
C PRO A 3 -1.07 15.72 47.11
N GLU A 4 -0.42 16.87 47.32
CA GLU A 4 -0.82 18.16 46.76
C GLU A 4 -0.78 18.11 45.23
N ARG A 5 0.22 17.45 44.66
CA ARG A 5 0.35 17.32 43.21
C ARG A 5 -0.73 16.39 42.63
N PHE A 6 -1.08 15.32 43.33
CA PHE A 6 -2.20 14.46 42.94
C PHE A 6 -3.51 15.25 42.93
N HIS A 7 -3.81 15.98 44.01
CA HIS A 7 -5.02 16.81 44.10
C HIS A 7 -5.07 17.88 43.00
N GLN A 8 -3.95 18.52 42.67
CA GLN A 8 -3.88 19.46 41.53
C GLN A 8 -4.21 18.79 40.19
N ILE A 9 -3.71 17.58 39.96
CA ILE A 9 -4.01 16.83 38.72
C ILE A 9 -5.51 16.49 38.66
N VAL A 10 -6.08 15.97 39.74
CA VAL A 10 -7.52 15.64 39.78
C VAL A 10 -8.38 16.88 39.60
N ALA A 11 -8.03 18.00 40.26
CA ALA A 11 -8.76 19.26 40.12
C ALA A 11 -8.69 19.85 38.71
N ALA A 12 -7.55 19.71 38.02
CA ALA A 12 -7.34 20.28 36.68
C ALA A 12 -7.88 19.39 35.55
N TYR A 13 -7.83 18.07 35.70
CA TYR A 13 -8.12 17.12 34.61
C TYR A 13 -9.34 16.22 34.87
N GLY A 14 -9.90 16.25 36.08
CA GLY A 14 -11.05 15.44 36.48
C GLY A 14 -10.67 14.02 36.92
N ALA A 15 -11.71 13.19 37.11
CA ALA A 15 -11.56 11.86 37.68
C ALA A 15 -11.01 10.81 36.71
N ASP A 16 -11.07 11.07 35.40
CA ASP A 16 -10.61 10.13 34.38
C ASP A 16 -9.09 10.17 34.19
N ALA A 17 -8.42 9.12 34.65
CA ALA A 17 -6.97 9.01 34.56
C ALA A 17 -6.40 9.06 33.13
N ARG A 18 -7.22 8.84 32.09
CA ARG A 18 -6.80 8.98 30.69
C ARG A 18 -6.57 10.43 30.29
N ARG A 19 -7.21 11.39 30.99
CA ARG A 19 -7.07 12.83 30.77
C ARG A 19 -5.85 13.43 31.48
N TRP A 20 -5.23 12.68 32.39
CA TRP A 20 -4.10 13.16 33.17
C TRP A 20 -2.82 13.31 32.34
N PRO A 21 -1.91 14.23 32.71
CA PRO A 21 -0.64 14.45 32.02
C PRO A 21 0.15 13.16 31.85
N GLU A 22 0.62 12.87 30.63
CA GLU A 22 1.26 11.60 30.29
C GLU A 22 2.45 11.28 31.20
N ARG A 23 3.26 12.30 31.51
CA ARG A 23 4.47 12.16 32.33
C ARG A 23 4.17 11.78 33.78
N GLU A 24 3.00 12.16 34.30
CA GLU A 24 2.65 12.00 35.71
C GLU A 24 1.54 10.97 35.93
N ARG A 25 0.90 10.48 34.86
CA ARG A 25 -0.23 9.55 34.92
C ARG A 25 0.08 8.28 35.70
N GLU A 26 1.20 7.64 35.40
CA GLU A 26 1.60 6.40 36.08
C GLU A 26 1.84 6.65 37.57
N ALA A 27 2.56 7.73 37.90
CA ALA A 27 2.85 8.13 39.27
C ALA A 27 1.57 8.48 40.05
N ALA A 28 0.59 9.13 39.41
CA ALA A 28 -0.70 9.47 40.00
C ALA A 28 -1.52 8.22 40.30
N GLN A 29 -1.58 7.29 39.34
CA GLN A 29 -2.30 6.02 39.52
C GLN A 29 -1.64 5.15 40.60
N ALA A 30 -0.30 5.11 40.65
CA ALA A 30 0.43 4.42 41.71
C ALA A 30 0.14 5.04 43.09
N TRP A 31 0.12 6.38 43.18
CA TRP A 31 -0.25 7.07 44.41
C TRP A 31 -1.69 6.77 44.83
N ALA A 32 -2.65 6.79 43.90
CA ALA A 32 -4.05 6.48 44.16
C ALA A 32 -4.26 5.04 44.65
N ARG A 33 -3.49 4.06 44.10
CA ARG A 33 -3.51 2.68 44.60
C ARG A 33 -2.94 2.55 46.01
N ALA A 34 -1.91 3.32 46.33
CA ALA A 34 -1.29 3.31 47.65
C ALA A 34 -2.13 4.04 48.72
N HIS A 35 -2.89 5.07 48.32
CA HIS A 35 -3.68 5.94 49.22
C HIS A 35 -5.17 5.89 48.86
N ARG A 36 -5.72 4.68 48.78
CA ARG A 36 -7.09 4.42 48.27
C ARG A 36 -8.17 5.29 48.90
N VAL A 37 -8.18 5.43 50.23
CA VAL A 37 -9.23 6.20 50.93
C VAL A 37 -9.23 7.67 50.50
N GLU A 38 -8.05 8.30 50.46
CA GLU A 38 -7.91 9.70 50.10
C GLU A 38 -8.15 9.92 48.60
N ALA A 39 -7.62 9.01 47.78
CA ALA A 39 -7.79 9.06 46.34
C ALA A 39 -9.26 8.85 45.93
N ASP A 40 -9.94 7.86 46.50
CA ASP A 40 -11.34 7.57 46.18
C ASP A 40 -12.25 8.76 46.56
N ALA A 41 -11.96 9.46 47.67
CA ALA A 41 -12.68 10.68 48.05
C ALA A 41 -12.51 11.81 47.01
N ALA A 42 -11.26 12.13 46.65
CA ALA A 42 -10.97 13.16 45.65
C ALA A 42 -11.53 12.81 44.26
N LEU A 43 -11.41 11.55 43.84
CA LEU A 43 -11.91 11.07 42.56
C LEU A 43 -13.44 11.05 42.50
N SER A 44 -14.13 10.68 43.59
CA SER A 44 -15.59 10.71 43.65
C SER A 44 -16.16 12.12 43.54
N ASP A 45 -15.51 13.09 44.19
CA ASP A 45 -15.91 14.50 44.12
C ASP A 45 -15.77 15.02 42.68
N ALA A 46 -14.60 14.81 42.07
CA ALA A 46 -14.35 15.16 40.68
C ALA A 46 -15.28 14.42 39.70
N ALA A 47 -15.60 13.15 39.95
CA ALA A 47 -16.51 12.36 39.12
C ALA A 47 -17.95 12.89 39.16
N GLY A 48 -18.40 13.40 40.30
CA GLY A 48 -19.71 14.05 40.42
C GLY A 48 -19.80 15.31 39.54
N LEU A 49 -18.76 16.14 39.58
CA LEU A 49 -18.64 17.35 38.77
C LEU A 49 -18.55 17.02 37.27
N ASP A 50 -17.71 16.04 36.90
CA ASP A 50 -17.62 15.53 35.53
C ASP A 50 -18.98 15.02 35.03
N ALA A 51 -19.75 14.32 35.87
CA ALA A 51 -21.07 13.81 35.50
C ALA A 51 -22.10 14.93 35.28
N TRP A 52 -22.07 15.97 36.10
CA TRP A 52 -22.93 17.15 35.92
C TRP A 52 -22.60 17.88 34.61
N LEU A 53 -21.32 18.06 34.31
CA LEU A 53 -20.88 18.68 33.06
C LEU A 53 -21.21 17.82 31.84
N ALA A 54 -21.09 16.50 31.95
CA ALA A 54 -21.44 15.57 30.87
C ALA A 54 -22.96 15.45 30.62
N ALA A 55 -23.78 15.82 31.60
CA ALA A 55 -25.23 15.85 31.44
C ALA A 55 -25.72 17.03 30.57
N ASP A 56 -24.90 18.07 30.43
CA ASP A 56 -25.20 19.20 29.54
C ASP A 56 -25.12 18.74 28.08
N ARG A 57 -26.28 18.55 27.45
CA ARG A 57 -26.39 18.18 26.04
C ARG A 57 -26.49 19.45 25.20
N LEU A 58 -25.44 19.70 24.42
CA LEU A 58 -25.47 20.72 23.38
C LEU A 58 -26.41 20.30 22.25
N GLU A 59 -27.13 21.28 21.70
CA GLU A 59 -27.94 21.09 20.48
C GLU A 59 -27.02 20.58 19.34
N PRO A 60 -27.50 19.62 18.50
CA PRO A 60 -26.72 19.15 17.37
C PRO A 60 -26.24 20.31 16.47
N PRO A 61 -25.00 20.26 15.95
CA PRO A 61 -24.48 21.31 15.08
C PRO A 61 -25.33 21.41 13.80
N SER A 62 -25.49 22.63 13.29
CA SER A 62 -26.26 22.86 12.06
C SER A 62 -25.63 22.15 10.85
N LEU A 63 -26.48 21.70 9.92
CA LEU A 63 -26.02 21.08 8.67
C LEU A 63 -25.12 22.02 7.85
N GLU A 64 -25.33 23.33 7.97
CA GLU A 64 -24.49 24.34 7.32
C GLU A 64 -23.07 24.37 7.90
N LEU A 65 -22.92 24.31 9.22
CA LEU A 65 -21.61 24.22 9.88
C LEU A 65 -20.91 22.92 9.47
N GLN A 66 -21.64 21.80 9.47
CA GLN A 66 -21.09 20.51 9.05
C GLN A 66 -20.58 20.56 7.61
N ARG A 67 -21.34 21.16 6.69
CA ARG A 67 -20.94 21.32 5.28
C ARG A 67 -19.69 22.19 5.15
N ARG A 68 -19.62 23.31 5.87
CA ARG A 68 -18.43 24.19 5.87
C ARG A 68 -17.17 23.48 6.37
N ILE A 69 -17.30 22.60 7.38
CA ILE A 69 -16.18 21.81 7.88
C ILE A 69 -15.72 20.79 6.83
N ILE A 70 -16.65 20.11 6.16
CA ILE A 70 -16.35 19.15 5.09
C ILE A 70 -15.67 19.85 3.90
N ASP A 71 -16.23 20.97 3.45
CA ASP A 71 -15.69 21.73 2.31
C ASP A 71 -14.31 22.35 2.63
N GLY A 72 -14.06 22.70 3.89
CA GLY A 72 -12.77 23.21 4.37
C GLY A 72 -11.74 22.13 4.71
N ALA A 73 -12.12 20.85 4.70
CA ALA A 73 -11.21 19.77 5.04
C ALA A 73 -10.15 19.60 3.94
N PRO A 74 -8.85 19.45 4.29
CA PRO A 74 -7.81 19.22 3.29
C PRO A 74 -8.09 17.91 2.55
N SER A 75 -8.44 18.01 1.27
CA SER A 75 -8.63 16.84 0.40
C SER A 75 -7.30 16.10 0.29
N ARG A 76 -7.21 14.89 0.87
CA ARG A 76 -6.10 13.97 0.59
C ARG A 76 -6.11 13.69 -0.90
N ARG A 77 -5.09 14.18 -1.61
CA ARG A 77 -4.90 13.87 -3.04
C ARG A 77 -4.96 12.34 -3.20
N PRO A 78 -5.75 11.81 -4.13
CA PRO A 78 -5.80 10.37 -4.34
C PRO A 78 -4.37 9.89 -4.63
N THR A 79 -3.90 8.99 -3.77
CA THR A 79 -2.52 8.52 -3.80
C THR A 79 -2.27 7.77 -5.11
N ALA A 80 -1.01 7.75 -5.56
CA ALA A 80 -0.53 7.16 -6.82
C ALA A 80 -1.00 5.72 -7.13
N ARG A 81 -1.61 5.03 -6.16
CA ARG A 81 -2.24 3.72 -6.30
C ARG A 81 -3.31 3.65 -7.39
N TRP A 82 -4.12 4.70 -7.58
CA TRP A 82 -5.11 4.73 -8.67
C TRP A 82 -4.43 4.78 -10.04
N ARG A 83 -3.34 5.55 -10.18
CA ARG A 83 -2.54 5.63 -11.42
C ARG A 83 -1.89 4.28 -11.76
N LEU A 84 -1.39 3.54 -10.77
CA LEU A 84 -0.79 2.21 -11.00
C LEU A 84 -1.80 1.18 -11.50
N TRP A 85 -3.06 1.24 -11.06
CA TRP A 85 -4.08 0.28 -11.51
C TRP A 85 -4.42 0.45 -12.99
N TRP A 86 -4.35 1.68 -13.51
CA TRP A 86 -4.52 1.98 -14.94
C TRP A 86 -3.26 1.68 -15.78
N SER A 87 -2.08 1.60 -15.16
CA SER A 87 -0.86 1.18 -15.87
C SER A 87 -0.94 -0.27 -16.36
N GLY A 88 -1.70 -1.14 -15.68
CA GLY A 88 -1.94 -2.51 -16.14
C GLY A 88 -2.78 -2.59 -17.42
N ALA A 89 -3.78 -1.71 -17.57
CA ALA A 89 -4.64 -1.67 -18.75
C ALA A 89 -3.91 -1.14 -20.00
N ALA A 90 -2.96 -0.21 -19.83
CA ALA A 90 -2.14 0.30 -20.93
C ALA A 90 -1.21 -0.77 -21.53
N VAL A 91 -0.73 -1.72 -20.72
CA VAL A 91 0.13 -2.83 -21.19
C VAL A 91 -0.68 -3.88 -21.98
N ALA A 92 -1.96 -4.10 -21.64
CA ALA A 92 -2.82 -5.03 -22.36
C ALA A 92 -3.16 -4.58 -23.81
N GLY A 93 -3.16 -3.26 -24.07
CA GLY A 93 -3.46 -2.72 -25.40
C GLY A 93 -2.36 -2.95 -26.44
N VAL A 94 -1.08 -2.94 -26.04
CA VAL A 94 0.06 -3.12 -26.95
C VAL A 94 0.23 -4.58 -27.38
N GLY A 95 -0.14 -5.54 -26.51
CA GLY A 95 -0.05 -6.97 -26.81
C GLY A 95 -0.99 -7.43 -27.94
N LEU A 96 -2.18 -6.82 -28.07
CA LEU A 96 -3.15 -7.18 -29.10
C LEU A 96 -2.71 -6.75 -30.51
N LEU A 97 -2.08 -5.59 -30.67
CA LEU A 97 -1.54 -5.14 -31.96
C LEU A 97 -0.27 -5.91 -32.37
N GLY A 98 0.59 -6.26 -31.41
CA GLY A 98 1.78 -7.08 -31.68
C GLY A 98 1.45 -8.53 -32.04
N GLY A 99 0.43 -9.13 -31.39
CA GLY A 99 0.00 -10.50 -31.66
C GLY A 99 -0.56 -10.70 -33.08
N VAL A 100 -1.33 -9.73 -33.59
CA VAL A 100 -1.88 -9.79 -34.96
C VAL A 100 -0.76 -9.72 -36.01
N ALA A 101 0.22 -8.82 -35.85
CA ALA A 101 1.35 -8.73 -36.78
C ALA A 101 2.22 -10.00 -36.78
N GLY A 102 2.47 -10.60 -35.61
CA GLY A 102 3.19 -11.86 -35.49
C GLY A 102 2.46 -13.04 -36.15
N ALA A 103 1.14 -13.13 -35.99
CA ALA A 103 0.33 -14.15 -36.62
C ALA A 103 0.35 -14.05 -38.17
N PHE A 104 0.31 -12.83 -38.72
CA PHE A 104 0.44 -12.63 -40.16
C PHE A 104 1.82 -13.01 -40.71
N ALA A 105 2.90 -12.71 -39.99
CA ALA A 105 4.25 -13.08 -40.41
C ALA A 105 4.46 -14.60 -40.47
N VAL A 106 4.01 -15.34 -39.45
CA VAL A 106 4.06 -16.81 -39.43
C VAL A 106 3.20 -17.41 -40.53
N SER A 107 1.99 -16.87 -40.74
CA SER A 107 1.10 -17.37 -41.78
C SER A 107 1.66 -17.12 -43.19
N PHE A 108 2.34 -16.00 -43.42
CA PHE A 108 2.99 -15.72 -44.71
C PHE A 108 4.17 -16.65 -44.95
N PHE A 109 5.03 -16.83 -43.93
CA PHE A 109 6.20 -17.72 -44.00
C PHE A 109 5.81 -19.18 -44.33
N VAL A 110 4.79 -19.71 -43.65
CA VAL A 110 4.28 -21.07 -43.89
C VAL A 110 3.61 -21.20 -45.26
N LEU A 111 2.96 -20.15 -45.77
CA LEU A 111 2.35 -20.18 -47.12
C LEU A 111 3.41 -20.12 -48.24
N THR A 112 4.56 -19.50 -47.99
CA THR A 112 5.67 -19.40 -48.95
C THR A 112 6.57 -20.63 -49.00
N GLU A 113 6.55 -21.51 -48.00
CA GLU A 113 7.32 -22.76 -48.03
C GLU A 113 6.49 -23.96 -48.51
N ASN A 114 6.27 -24.02 -49.82
CA ASN A 114 6.16 -25.29 -50.55
C ASN A 114 7.45 -25.52 -51.35
N ALA A 115 8.35 -26.35 -50.82
CA ALA A 115 9.47 -26.98 -51.55
C ALA A 115 8.94 -28.08 -52.52
N PRO A 116 9.78 -28.88 -53.22
CA PRO A 116 10.91 -28.62 -54.14
C PRO A 116 10.84 -29.49 -55.45
N VAL A 117 11.52 -29.12 -56.56
CA VAL A 117 11.80 -30.03 -57.74
C VAL A 117 13.08 -29.51 -58.45
N VAL A 118 14.30 -30.07 -58.33
CA VAL A 118 14.90 -31.35 -58.81
C VAL A 118 15.29 -31.37 -60.31
N HIS A 119 16.62 -31.29 -60.56
CA HIS A 119 17.51 -31.75 -61.68
C HIS A 119 17.25 -31.24 -63.14
N GLU A 120 18.22 -31.09 -64.07
CA GLU A 120 19.45 -31.88 -64.29
C GLU A 120 20.47 -31.24 -65.29
N ALA A 121 21.75 -31.57 -65.04
CA ALA A 121 22.97 -31.73 -65.85
C ALA A 121 23.23 -31.14 -67.26
N SER A 122 24.55 -31.06 -67.50
CA SER A 122 25.31 -31.07 -68.78
C SER A 122 25.73 -29.66 -69.22
N TYR A 123 26.99 -29.31 -69.49
CA TYR A 123 28.12 -30.06 -70.05
C TYR A 123 29.38 -29.18 -69.93
N LEU A 124 30.57 -29.80 -69.83
CA LEU A 124 31.93 -29.21 -69.90
C LEU A 124 32.42 -28.57 -68.57
N THR A 125 33.36 -29.15 -67.81
CA THR A 125 34.66 -29.63 -68.28
C THR A 125 35.16 -30.86 -67.49
N SER A 126 35.35 -31.95 -68.23
CA SER A 126 36.24 -33.10 -67.98
C SER A 126 37.71 -32.59 -68.02
N SER A 127 38.77 -33.15 -67.45
CA SER A 127 39.07 -34.36 -66.67
C SER A 127 40.59 -34.39 -66.39
N PHE A 128 40.97 -35.27 -65.45
CA PHE A 128 42.30 -35.88 -65.20
C PHE A 128 43.32 -35.00 -64.47
N GLY A 129 44.08 -35.47 -63.48
CA GLY A 129 44.21 -36.78 -62.80
C GLY A 129 44.89 -36.50 -61.44
N GLY A 130 44.68 -37.28 -60.37
CA GLY A 130 45.10 -38.67 -60.25
C GLY A 130 46.54 -38.74 -59.72
N THR A 131 46.73 -38.80 -58.40
CA THR A 131 47.84 -39.55 -57.75
C THR A 131 47.41 -39.93 -56.31
N PRO A 132 47.44 -41.22 -55.93
CA PRO A 132 47.07 -41.72 -54.60
C PRO A 132 48.30 -41.98 -53.67
N ALA A 133 48.01 -42.28 -52.39
CA ALA A 133 48.91 -42.82 -51.34
C ALA A 133 49.88 -41.81 -50.68
N ASP A 134 50.13 -41.82 -49.36
CA ASP A 134 50.46 -42.96 -48.49
C ASP A 134 49.82 -42.96 -47.07
N TRP A 135 49.32 -44.15 -46.70
CA TRP A 135 49.25 -44.90 -45.43
C TRP A 135 49.13 -44.25 -44.03
N SER A 136 48.11 -44.74 -43.31
CA SER A 136 47.95 -44.74 -41.85
C SER A 136 48.96 -45.63 -41.15
N GLY A 137 49.56 -45.14 -40.06
CA GLY A 137 50.25 -45.96 -39.08
C GLY A 137 49.30 -46.42 -37.97
N GLU A 138 49.31 -47.73 -37.74
CA GLU A 138 48.89 -48.47 -36.52
C GLU A 138 47.40 -48.81 -36.34
#